data_AF-A0AAV0VEP6-F1
#
_entry.id   AF-A0AAV0VEP6-F1
#
_cell.length_a   1.000
_cell.length_b   1.000
_cell.length_c   1.000
_cell.angle_alpha   90.00
_cell.angle_beta   90.00
_cell.angle_gamma   90.00
#
_symmetry.space_group_name_H-M   'P 1'
#
loop_
_entity.id
_entity.type
_entity.pdbx_description
1 polymer ?
#
loop_
_entity_poly.entity_id
_entity_poly.type
_entity_poly.pdbx_seq_one_letter_code
_entity_poly.pdbx_strand_id
1 'polypeptide(L)'
;MTIGQSKLYNSKITPVGEFCVAECLRQNEPIIIIVAVYISPNQKIDEIDDIVYFLKRSLIAYSTKGTPLLGRGENKLPMILSGDFNVNFASDRSEPLTQFFL
;
A
#
# COMPACT_ATOMS: atom_id res chain seq x y z
N MET A 1 -10.92 7.22 -22.56
CA MET A 1 -10.68 6.26 -21.45
C MET A 1 -11.86 6.41 -20.49
N THR A 2 -12.72 5.40 -20.38
CA THR A 2 -13.88 5.44 -19.48
C THR A 2 -13.52 4.66 -18.22
N ILE A 3 -13.28 5.38 -17.12
CA ILE A 3 -12.97 4.78 -15.82
C ILE A 3 -14.30 4.49 -15.11
N GLY A 4 -14.55 3.24 -14.77
CA GLY A 4 -15.72 2.87 -13.96
C GLY A 4 -15.53 3.25 -12.49
N GLN A 5 -16.63 3.46 -11.77
CA GLN A 5 -16.58 3.69 -10.33
C GLN A 5 -16.05 2.45 -9.61
N SER A 6 -15.21 2.65 -8.58
CA SER A 6 -14.67 1.56 -7.77
C SER A 6 -15.80 0.74 -7.13
N LYS A 7 -15.69 -0.60 -7.17
CA LYS A 7 -16.60 -1.51 -6.47
C LYS A 7 -16.18 -1.77 -5.02
N LEU A 8 -14.89 -1.62 -4.71
CA LEU A 8 -14.30 -1.88 -3.41
C LEU A 8 -13.33 -0.76 -3.07
N TYR A 9 -13.61 -0.08 -1.95
CA TYR A 9 -12.72 0.89 -1.36
C TYR A 9 -12.53 0.58 0.12
N ASN A 10 -11.33 0.83 0.63
CA ASN A 10 -11.01 0.74 2.05
C ASN A 10 -10.15 1.93 2.43
N SER A 11 -10.35 2.48 3.62
CA SER A 11 -9.51 3.54 4.14
C SER A 11 -9.27 3.32 5.63
N LYS A 12 -8.10 3.76 6.10
CA LYS A 12 -7.72 3.65 7.50
C LYS A 12 -6.89 4.83 7.91
N ILE A 13 -7.14 5.29 9.12
CA ILE A 13 -6.39 6.35 9.79
C ILE A 13 -5.75 5.75 11.04
N THR A 14 -4.47 6.04 11.25
CA THR A 14 -3.69 5.64 12.43
C THR A 14 -2.76 6.79 12.82
N PRO A 15 -2.17 6.78 14.03
CA PRO A 15 -1.15 7.77 14.39
C PRO A 15 0.07 7.79 13.46
N VAL A 16 0.45 6.62 12.93
CA VAL A 16 1.59 6.45 12.00
C VAL A 16 1.28 7.03 10.62
N GLY A 17 0.03 6.89 10.17
CA GLY A 17 -0.38 7.35 8.86
C GLY A 17 -1.77 6.89 8.46
N GLU A 18 -2.12 7.29 7.26
CA GLU A 18 -3.41 7.07 6.61
C GLU A 18 -3.19 6.35 5.28
N PHE A 19 -4.17 5.55 4.89
CA PHE A 19 -4.19 5.02 3.53
C PHE A 19 -5.60 4.92 2.99
N CYS A 20 -5.73 4.98 1.67
CA CYS A 20 -6.91 4.53 0.95
C CYS A 20 -6.53 3.56 -0.16
N VAL A 21 -7.39 2.58 -0.41
CA VAL A 21 -7.27 1.62 -1.50
C VAL A 21 -8.56 1.67 -2.31
N ALA A 22 -8.44 1.66 -3.63
CA ALA A 22 -9.57 1.55 -4.54
C ALA A 22 -9.25 0.59 -5.71
N GLU A 23 -10.26 -0.18 -6.10
CA GLU A 23 -10.21 -0.94 -7.35
C GLU A 23 -10.62 -0.07 -8.54
N CYS A 24 -9.73 0.05 -9.52
CA CYS A 24 -10.03 0.67 -10.80
C CYS A 24 -10.40 -0.39 -11.82
N LEU A 25 -11.68 -0.41 -12.18
CA LEU A 25 -12.22 -1.29 -13.21
C LEU A 25 -12.01 -0.66 -14.59
N ARG A 26 -11.39 -1.42 -15.47
CA ARG A 26 -11.29 -1.11 -16.90
C ARG A 26 -12.08 -2.17 -17.68
N GLN A 27 -12.85 -1.74 -18.67
CA GLN A 27 -13.63 -2.67 -19.50
C GLN A 27 -12.69 -3.63 -20.24
N ASN A 28 -12.89 -4.94 -20.06
CA ASN A 28 -12.10 -6.01 -20.68
C ASN A 28 -10.59 -5.98 -20.36
N GLU A 29 -10.20 -5.31 -19.28
CA GLU A 29 -8.81 -5.19 -18.85
C GLU A 29 -8.65 -5.62 -17.38
N PRO A 30 -7.44 -5.98 -16.95
CA PRO A 30 -7.18 -6.33 -15.56
C PRO A 30 -7.55 -5.19 -14.60
N ILE A 31 -8.07 -5.56 -13.43
CA ILE A 31 -8.33 -4.62 -12.33
C ILE A 31 -6.99 -4.05 -11.87
N ILE A 32 -6.92 -2.73 -11.73
CA ILE A 32 -5.75 -2.04 -11.14
C ILE A 32 -6.12 -1.62 -9.73
N ILE A 33 -5.25 -1.91 -8.78
CA ILE A 33 -5.38 -1.44 -7.40
C ILE A 33 -4.65 -0.10 -7.28
N ILE A 34 -5.36 0.96 -6.91
CA ILE A 34 -4.74 2.24 -6.57
C ILE A 34 -4.70 2.36 -5.05
N VAL A 35 -3.52 2.61 -4.52
CA VAL A 35 -3.30 2.88 -3.10
C VAL A 35 -2.69 4.27 -2.97
N ALA A 36 -3.35 5.13 -2.19
CA ALA A 36 -2.79 6.39 -1.73
C ALA A 36 -2.41 6.25 -0.25
N VAL A 37 -1.19 6.63 0.10
CA VAL A 37 -0.66 6.59 1.46
C VAL A 37 -0.23 7.98 1.89
N TYR A 38 -0.51 8.32 3.13
CA TYR A 38 0.07 9.47 3.81
C TYR A 38 0.69 8.99 5.11
N ILE A 39 2.00 9.10 5.25
CA ILE A 39 2.70 8.81 6.51
C ILE A 39 2.87 10.12 7.26
N SER A 40 2.50 10.13 8.54
CA SER A 40 2.61 11.31 9.39
C SER A 40 4.07 11.81 9.44
N PRO A 41 4.33 13.11 9.34
CA PRO A 41 5.70 13.64 9.43
C PRO A 41 6.29 13.39 10.83
N ASN A 42 7.62 13.39 10.91
CA ASN A 42 8.38 13.21 12.16
C ASN A 42 8.11 11.90 12.89
N GLN A 43 7.74 10.82 12.18
CA GLN A 43 7.95 9.48 12.74
C GLN A 43 9.45 9.41 13.09
N LYS A 44 9.78 9.12 14.35
CA LYS A 44 11.18 9.09 14.78
C LYS A 44 11.91 8.03 13.96
N ILE A 45 13.20 8.24 13.75
CA ILE A 45 14.05 7.36 12.93
C ILE A 45 14.05 5.89 13.40
N ASP A 46 13.76 5.63 14.67
CA ASP A 46 13.59 4.28 15.25
C ASP A 46 12.21 3.66 14.94
N GLU A 47 11.32 4.41 14.28
CA GLU A 47 9.94 4.05 13.92
C GLU A 47 9.82 3.63 12.43
N ILE A 48 10.94 3.42 11.72
CA ILE A 48 10.88 2.81 10.38
C ILE A 48 10.14 1.47 10.44
N ASP A 49 10.29 0.74 11.55
CA ASP A 49 9.58 -0.50 11.84
C ASP A 49 8.07 -0.30 11.99
N ASP A 50 7.62 0.81 12.56
CA ASP A 50 6.20 1.14 12.69
C ASP A 50 5.60 1.49 11.33
N ILE A 51 6.34 2.20 10.46
CA ILE A 51 5.93 2.47 9.08
C ILE A 51 5.86 1.14 8.29
N VAL A 52 6.89 0.30 8.39
CA VAL A 52 6.93 -1.03 7.77
C VAL A 52 5.76 -1.88 8.26
N TYR A 53 5.49 -1.89 9.57
CA TYR A 53 4.39 -2.63 10.15
C TYR A 53 3.03 -2.10 9.67
N PHE A 54 2.85 -0.78 9.63
CA PHE A 54 1.66 -0.12 9.12
C PHE A 54 1.38 -0.51 7.67
N LEU A 55 2.39 -0.40 6.79
CA LEU A 55 2.26 -0.77 5.38
C LEU A 55 1.99 -2.27 5.20
N LYS A 56 2.75 -3.14 5.89
CA LYS A 56 2.55 -4.59 5.84
C LYS A 56 1.13 -4.98 6.25
N ARG A 57 0.63 -4.44 7.36
CA ARG A 57 -0.71 -4.74 7.86
C ARG A 57 -1.78 -4.23 6.89
N SER A 58 -1.58 -3.04 6.33
CA SER A 58 -2.56 -2.40 5.45
C SER A 58 -2.63 -3.05 4.07
N LEU A 59 -1.51 -3.55 3.57
CA LEU A 59 -1.37 -4.11 2.23
C LEU A 59 -1.18 -5.64 2.24
N ILE A 60 -1.48 -6.30 3.36
CA ILE A 60 -1.26 -7.75 3.54
C ILE A 60 -1.96 -8.57 2.45
N ALA A 61 -3.16 -8.16 2.03
CA ALA A 61 -3.92 -8.84 1.00
C ALA A 61 -3.25 -8.85 -0.37
N TYR A 62 -2.41 -7.85 -0.63
CA TYR A 62 -1.69 -7.69 -1.88
C TYR A 62 -0.25 -8.21 -1.81
N SER A 63 0.21 -8.60 -0.63
CA SER A 63 1.57 -9.12 -0.44
C SER A 63 1.66 -10.61 -0.79
N THR A 64 2.77 -11.04 -1.39
CA THR A 64 3.03 -12.44 -1.76
C THR A 64 2.93 -13.40 -0.57
N LYS A 65 3.31 -12.95 0.64
CA LYS A 65 3.23 -13.73 1.89
C LYS A 65 1.86 -13.69 2.55
N GLY A 66 1.09 -12.62 2.36
CA GLY A 66 -0.22 -12.44 3.00
C GLY A 66 -1.38 -13.03 2.21
N THR A 67 -1.33 -13.02 0.87
CA THR A 67 -2.44 -13.52 0.05
C THR A 67 -2.75 -15.01 0.23
N PRO A 68 -1.78 -15.93 0.42
CA PRO A 68 -2.08 -17.32 0.73
C PRO A 68 -2.96 -17.50 1.99
N LEU A 69 -2.93 -16.54 2.92
CA LEU A 69 -3.75 -16.54 4.13
C LEU A 69 -5.18 -16.05 3.89
N LEU A 70 -5.41 -15.26 2.83
CA LEU A 70 -6.71 -14.64 2.53
C LEU A 70 -7.45 -15.31 1.35
N GLY A 71 -6.74 -16.06 0.51
CA GLY A 71 -7.32 -16.99 -0.47
C GLY A 71 -7.97 -16.36 -1.71
N ARG A 72 -7.81 -15.06 -1.95
CA ARG A 72 -8.53 -14.33 -3.01
C ARG A 72 -7.67 -13.85 -4.18
N GLY A 73 -6.34 -14.01 -4.09
CA GLY A 73 -5.42 -13.81 -5.22
C GLY A 73 -5.09 -12.36 -5.57
N GLU A 74 -5.35 -11.41 -4.66
CA GLU A 74 -5.13 -9.98 -4.91
C GLU A 74 -3.65 -9.60 -5.10
N ASN A 75 -2.70 -10.43 -4.66
CA ASN A 75 -1.27 -10.27 -5.00
C ASN A 75 -0.95 -10.37 -6.49
N LYS A 76 -1.88 -10.89 -7.31
CA LYS A 76 -1.70 -10.97 -8.77
C LYS A 76 -2.19 -9.72 -9.49
N LEU A 77 -2.87 -8.82 -8.79
CA LEU A 77 -3.40 -7.60 -9.39
C LEU A 77 -2.29 -6.53 -9.46
N PRO A 78 -2.15 -5.82 -10.59
CA PRO A 78 -1.24 -4.69 -10.67
C PRO A 78 -1.65 -3.62 -9.66
N MET A 79 -0.68 -3.10 -8.91
CA MET A 79 -0.87 -2.06 -7.91
C MET A 79 -0.08 -0.80 -8.26
N ILE A 80 -0.74 0.34 -8.15
CA ILE A 80 -0.11 1.66 -8.08
C ILE A 80 -0.14 2.10 -6.63
N LEU A 81 1.02 2.07 -5.98
CA LEU A 81 1.21 2.62 -4.64
C LEU A 81 1.83 4.01 -4.74
N SER A 82 1.16 5.00 -4.18
CA SER A 82 1.57 6.41 -4.28
C SER A 82 1.22 7.18 -3.02
N GLY A 83 1.77 8.39 -2.89
CA GLY A 83 1.42 9.33 -1.85
C GLY A 83 2.64 9.95 -1.17
N ASP A 84 2.42 10.51 0.01
CA ASP A 84 3.47 11.18 0.78
C ASP A 84 3.94 10.27 1.92
N PHE A 85 5.14 9.72 1.76
CA PHE A 85 5.73 8.82 2.73
C PHE A 85 6.49 9.53 3.84
N ASN A 86 6.78 10.83 3.70
CA ASN A 86 7.61 11.58 4.65
C ASN A 86 8.91 10.84 5.07
N VAL A 87 9.47 10.01 4.18
CA VAL A 87 10.69 9.21 4.40
C VAL A 87 11.68 9.48 3.27
N ASN A 88 12.96 9.58 3.62
CA ASN A 88 14.03 9.60 2.64
C ASN A 88 14.39 8.18 2.19
N PHE A 89 13.88 7.77 1.03
CA PHE A 89 14.17 6.46 0.43
C PHE A 89 15.63 6.27 -0.03
N ALA A 90 16.44 7.33 -0.09
CA ALA A 90 17.86 7.23 -0.43
C ALA A 90 18.75 6.95 0.80
N SER A 91 18.17 6.86 1.99
CA SER A 91 18.89 6.53 3.23
C SER A 91 18.92 5.02 3.43
N ASP A 92 20.07 4.45 3.82
CA ASP A 92 20.21 3.02 4.17
C ASP A 92 19.17 2.55 5.19
N ARG A 93 18.81 3.42 6.14
CA ARG A 93 17.75 3.16 7.14
C ARG A 93 16.36 2.86 6.55
N SER A 94 16.11 3.24 5.30
CA SER A 94 14.84 2.97 4.61
C SER A 94 14.85 1.67 3.80
N GLU A 95 15.97 0.93 3.80
CA GLU A 95 16.10 -0.37 3.12
C GLU A 95 14.92 -1.33 3.42
N PRO A 96 14.44 -1.47 4.67
CA PRO A 96 13.32 -2.36 4.97
C PRO A 96 12.02 -1.98 4.25
N LEU A 97 11.81 -0.70 3.93
CA LEU A 97 10.65 -0.23 3.16
C LEU A 97 10.80 -0.59 1.69
N THR A 98 11.98 -0.40 1.10
CA THR A 98 12.24 -0.78 -0.29
C THR A 98 12.14 -2.30 -0.49
N GLN A 99 12.61 -3.12 0.46
CA GLN A 99 12.46 -4.58 0.37
C GLN A 99 11.01 -5.06 0.53
N PHE A 100 10.11 -4.26 1.09
CA PHE A 100 8.70 -4.61 1.12
C PHE A 100 8.03 -4.44 -0.27
N PHE A 101 8.55 -3.54 -1.10
CA PHE A 101 8.01 -3.24 -2.43
C PHE A 101 8.66 -4.05 -3.57
N LEU A 102 9.77 -4.74 -3.30
CA LEU A 102 10.51 -5.61 -4.22
C LEU A 102 10.19 -7.08 -3.97
#